data_AF-S7VGP7-F1
#
_entry.id   AF-S7VGP7-F1
#
_cell.length_a   1.000
_cell.length_b   1.000
_cell.length_c   1.000
_cell.angle_alpha   90.00
_cell.angle_beta   90.00
_cell.angle_gamma   90.00
#
_symmetry.space_group_name_H-M   'P 1'
#
loop_
_entity.id
_entity.type
_entity.pdbx_description
1 polymer ?
#
loop_
_entity_poly.entity_id
_entity_poly.type
_entity_poly.pdbx_seq_one_letter_code
_entity_poly.pdbx_strand_id
1 'polypeptide(L)'
;PTDDEGNYNVMSCQHAMSLGRVAGHNAAAEILGLPLHPYSQPKYVTCLDLGKWGAVYTEGWDHQVMYQGMEAKKIKQEINTQWIYPPEPDREKMFSVANPDYIIVP
;
A
#
# COMPACT_ATOMS: atom_id res chain seq x y z
N PRO A 1 16.25 -1.93 1.42
CA PRO A 1 15.66 -0.65 0.98
C PRO A 1 14.29 -0.92 0.34
N THR A 2 13.37 0.02 0.47
CA THR A 2 12.06 -0.05 -0.20
C THR A 2 12.10 0.54 -1.60
N ASP A 3 13.15 1.30 -1.92
CA ASP A 3 13.42 1.92 -3.21
C ASP A 3 14.94 2.06 -3.44
N ASP A 4 15.31 2.64 -4.58
CA ASP A 4 16.71 2.91 -4.96
C ASP A 4 17.25 4.23 -4.37
N GLU A 5 16.44 4.97 -3.61
CA GLU A 5 16.82 6.24 -2.98
C GLU A 5 17.35 6.05 -1.55
N GLY A 6 17.43 4.80 -1.08
CA GLY A 6 17.95 4.45 0.24
C GLY A 6 16.91 4.53 1.35
N ASN A 7 15.63 4.67 1.01
CA ASN A 7 14.58 4.64 2.01
C ASN A 7 14.35 3.22 2.52
N TYR A 8 13.96 3.09 3.77
CA TYR A 8 13.65 1.81 4.41
C TYR A 8 12.19 1.77 4.79
N ASN A 9 11.52 0.68 4.45
CA ASN A 9 10.14 0.46 4.82
C ASN A 9 9.96 0.47 6.34
N VAL A 10 8.82 1.00 6.77
CA VAL A 10 8.36 0.92 8.16
C VAL A 10 7.29 -0.16 8.31
N MET A 11 7.05 -0.59 9.54
CA MET A 11 5.97 -1.53 9.86
C MET A 11 4.60 -0.87 9.66
N SER A 12 4.06 -0.96 8.44
CA SER A 12 2.75 -0.40 8.08
C SER A 12 1.99 -1.30 7.11
N CYS A 13 0.66 -1.19 7.09
CA CYS A 13 -0.18 -1.90 6.12
C CYS A 13 0.20 -1.56 4.67
N GLN A 14 0.56 -0.30 4.41
CA GLN A 14 0.95 0.16 3.06
C GLN A 14 2.16 -0.63 2.52
N HIS A 15 3.20 -0.81 3.33
CA HIS A 15 4.37 -1.59 2.90
C HIS A 15 4.08 -3.09 2.91
N ALA A 16 3.40 -3.58 3.95
CA ALA A 16 3.13 -5.01 4.11
C ALA A 16 2.31 -5.60 2.96
N MET A 17 1.33 -4.86 2.44
CA MET A 17 0.48 -5.35 1.35
C MET A 17 1.24 -5.51 0.03
N SER A 18 2.01 -4.49 -0.38
CA SER A 18 2.82 -4.58 -1.62
C SER A 18 3.96 -5.58 -1.47
N LEU A 19 4.67 -5.57 -0.33
CA LEU A 19 5.73 -6.52 -0.05
C LEU A 19 5.23 -7.97 -0.05
N GLY A 20 4.10 -8.22 0.61
CA GLY A 20 3.49 -9.55 0.66
C GLY A 20 3.08 -10.06 -0.72
N ARG A 21 2.59 -9.17 -1.59
CA ARG A 21 2.22 -9.52 -2.97
C ARG A 21 3.43 -9.93 -3.81
N VAL A 22 4.49 -9.12 -3.80
CA VAL A 22 5.73 -9.44 -4.53
C VAL A 22 6.37 -10.70 -3.97
N ALA A 23 6.40 -10.86 -2.63
CA ALA A 23 6.93 -12.07 -1.99
C ALA A 23 6.15 -13.34 -2.40
N GLY A 24 4.81 -13.29 -2.39
CA GLY A 24 3.97 -14.40 -2.82
C GLY A 24 4.15 -14.74 -4.31
N HIS A 25 4.24 -13.72 -5.17
CA HIS A 25 4.55 -13.91 -6.59
C HIS A 25 5.91 -14.59 -6.77
N ASN A 26 6.95 -14.10 -6.09
CA ASN A 26 8.31 -14.64 -6.21
C ASN A 26 8.43 -16.05 -5.66
N ALA A 27 7.73 -16.39 -4.58
CA ALA A 27 7.68 -17.76 -4.07
C ALA A 27 7.12 -18.74 -5.12
N ALA A 28 6.05 -18.35 -5.83
CA ALA A 28 5.49 -19.17 -6.91
C ALA A 28 6.43 -19.22 -8.14
N ALA A 29 7.01 -18.08 -8.52
CA ALA A 29 7.94 -17.99 -9.64
C ALA A 29 9.18 -18.86 -9.43
N GLU A 30 9.74 -18.87 -8.22
CA GLU A 30 10.89 -19.70 -7.84
C GLU A 30 10.58 -21.20 -8.00
N ILE A 31 9.42 -21.65 -7.52
CA ILE A 31 8.98 -23.05 -7.65
C ILE A 31 8.83 -23.45 -9.14
N LEU A 32 8.42 -22.51 -10.00
CA LEU A 32 8.19 -22.74 -11.43
C LEU A 32 9.43 -22.48 -12.31
N GLY A 33 10.54 -22.02 -11.74
CA GLY A 33 11.74 -21.63 -12.50
C GLY A 33 11.53 -20.40 -13.39
N LEU A 34 10.62 -19.50 -13.01
CA LEU A 34 10.32 -18.25 -13.72
C LEU A 34 11.18 -17.08 -13.16
N PRO A 35 11.35 -15.99 -13.95
CA PRO A 35 12.00 -14.79 -13.44
C PRO A 35 11.30 -14.21 -12.22
N LEU A 36 12.08 -13.70 -11.26
CA LEU A 36 11.57 -13.01 -10.08
C LEU A 36 11.20 -11.57 -10.42
N HIS A 37 10.23 -11.02 -9.68
CA HIS A 37 9.82 -9.64 -9.74
C HIS A 37 10.54 -8.81 -8.65
N PRO A 38 11.23 -7.71 -9.00
CA PRO A 38 11.85 -6.85 -7.99
C PRO A 38 10.77 -6.13 -7.16
N TYR A 39 11.04 -5.92 -5.88
CA TYR A 39 10.22 -5.06 -5.02
C TYR A 39 10.75 -3.63 -5.08
N SER A 40 9.87 -2.68 -5.38
CA SER A 40 10.14 -1.24 -5.25
C SER A 40 8.85 -0.52 -4.88
N GLN A 41 8.92 0.37 -3.90
CA GLN A 41 7.80 1.14 -3.39
C GLN A 41 8.30 2.52 -2.92
N PRO A 42 8.49 3.46 -3.86
CA PRO A 42 8.93 4.82 -3.55
C PRO A 42 7.81 5.67 -2.93
N LYS A 43 6.55 5.37 -3.24
CA LYS A 43 5.39 6.11 -2.70
C LYS A 43 5.16 5.75 -1.23
N TYR A 44 5.31 6.75 -0.36
CA TYR A 44 5.00 6.66 1.06
C TYR A 44 3.90 7.66 1.41
N VAL A 45 2.87 7.19 2.11
CA VAL A 45 1.78 8.04 2.61
C VAL A 45 1.50 7.73 4.07
N THR A 46 1.06 8.74 4.82
CA THR A 46 0.59 8.54 6.19
C THR A 46 -0.70 9.31 6.39
N CYS A 47 -1.73 8.62 6.87
CA CYS A 47 -3.01 9.22 7.23
C CYS A 47 -3.31 8.96 8.71
N LEU A 48 -3.13 9.99 9.54
CA LEU A 48 -3.29 9.94 10.99
C LEU A 48 -4.68 10.44 11.39
N ASP A 49 -5.47 9.57 12.01
CA ASP A 49 -6.78 9.91 12.53
C ASP A 49 -6.68 10.72 13.83
N LEU A 50 -7.42 11.83 13.91
CA LEU A 50 -7.46 12.75 15.06
C LEU A 50 -8.85 12.74 15.76
N GLY A 51 -9.60 11.66 15.63
CA GLY A 51 -10.92 11.50 16.23
C GLY A 51 -11.94 12.45 15.62
N LYS A 52 -12.61 13.25 16.46
CA LYS A 52 -13.63 14.24 16.04
C LYS A 52 -13.04 15.46 15.32
N TRP A 53 -11.72 15.66 15.42
CA TRP A 53 -11.01 16.76 14.77
C TRP A 53 -10.64 16.47 13.32
N GLY A 54 -11.00 15.28 12.82
CA GLY A 54 -10.70 14.85 11.46
C GLY A 54 -9.46 13.96 11.40
N ALA A 55 -8.61 14.17 10.41
CA ALA A 55 -7.33 13.48 10.23
C ALA A 55 -6.30 14.40 9.57
N VAL A 56 -5.06 13.93 9.44
CA VAL A 56 -4.01 14.56 8.63
C VAL A 56 -3.46 13.51 7.66
N TYR A 57 -3.48 13.81 6.37
CA TYR A 57 -2.92 12.99 5.32
C TYR A 57 -1.65 13.65 4.77
N THR A 58 -0.60 12.86 4.67
CA THR A 58 0.73 13.28 4.21
C THR A 58 1.26 12.35 3.12
N GLU A 59 2.09 12.88 2.24
CA GLU A 59 2.84 12.12 1.26
C GLU A 59 4.34 12.42 1.36
N GLY A 60 5.15 11.47 0.86
CA GLY A 60 6.60 11.59 0.85
C GLY A 60 7.25 11.20 2.18
N TRP A 61 8.56 10.98 2.11
CA TRP A 61 9.41 10.65 3.26
C TRP A 61 9.62 11.83 4.21
N ASP A 62 9.35 13.04 3.74
CA ASP A 62 9.34 14.29 4.49
C ASP A 62 7.95 14.67 5.02
N HIS A 63 6.92 13.84 4.77
CA HIS A 63 5.56 14.01 5.29
C HIS A 63 4.89 15.35 4.94
N GLN A 64 4.94 15.75 3.67
CA GLN A 64 4.23 16.93 3.19
C GLN A 64 2.72 16.78 3.41
N VAL A 65 2.09 17.75 4.06
CA VAL A 65 0.64 17.73 4.36
C VAL A 65 -0.13 18.04 3.08
N MET A 66 -0.95 17.09 2.63
CA MET A 66 -1.79 17.26 1.44
C MET A 66 -3.24 17.54 1.81
N TYR A 67 -3.76 16.88 2.86
CA TYR A 67 -5.13 17.07 3.34
C TYR A 67 -5.17 17.08 4.86
N GLN A 68 -6.14 17.81 5.42
CA GLN A 68 -6.37 17.88 6.85
C GLN A 68 -7.86 18.00 7.21
N GLY A 69 -8.19 17.79 8.48
CA GLY A 69 -9.56 17.88 8.97
C GLY A 69 -10.46 16.77 8.41
N MET A 70 -11.71 17.12 8.08
CA MET A 70 -12.72 16.13 7.68
C MET A 70 -12.49 15.53 6.29
N GLU A 71 -11.78 16.24 5.41
CA GLU A 71 -11.40 15.71 4.10
C GLU A 71 -10.43 14.53 4.24
N ALA A 72 -9.33 14.74 4.99
CA ALA A 72 -8.41 13.66 5.33
C ALA A 72 -9.10 12.52 6.11
N LYS A 73 -10.09 12.84 6.94
CA LYS A 73 -10.86 11.82 7.68
C LYS A 73 -11.64 10.91 6.73
N LYS A 74 -12.24 11.48 5.68
CA LYS A 74 -12.93 10.71 4.65
C LYS A 74 -11.95 9.77 3.93
N ILE A 75 -10.78 10.27 3.55
CA ILE A 75 -9.71 9.46 2.96
C ILE A 75 -9.32 8.32 3.92
N LYS A 76 -9.15 8.61 5.21
CA LYS A 76 -8.81 7.58 6.21
C LYS A 76 -9.87 6.49 6.31
N GLN A 77 -11.14 6.85 6.22
CA GLN A 77 -12.24 5.90 6.21
C GLN A 77 -12.21 5.03 4.96
N GLU A 78 -11.97 5.61 3.78
CA GLU A 78 -11.80 4.86 2.52
C GLU A 78 -10.62 3.90 2.60
N ILE A 79 -9.45 4.34 3.11
CA ILE A 79 -8.28 3.48 3.35
C ILE A 79 -8.68 2.26 4.18
N ASN A 80 -9.32 2.48 5.33
CA ASN A 80 -9.60 1.44 6.32
C ASN A 80 -10.75 0.49 5.94
N THR A 81 -11.67 0.93 5.07
CA THR A 81 -12.90 0.18 4.76
C THR A 81 -12.94 -0.34 3.33
N GLN A 82 -12.10 0.19 2.44
CA GLN A 82 -12.11 -0.15 1.02
C GLN A 82 -10.72 -0.52 0.53
N TRP A 83 -9.72 0.37 0.66
CA TRP A 83 -8.45 0.18 -0.05
C TRP A 83 -7.63 -0.98 0.52
N ILE A 84 -7.52 -1.08 1.86
CA ILE A 84 -6.73 -2.15 2.50
C ILE A 84 -7.54 -3.41 2.79
N TYR A 85 -8.85 -3.38 2.55
CA TYR A 85 -9.71 -4.53 2.78
C TYR A 85 -9.56 -5.52 1.62
N PRO A 86 -9.53 -6.84 1.88
CA PRO A 86 -9.52 -7.82 0.80
C PRO A 86 -10.71 -7.60 -0.14
N PRO A 87 -10.53 -7.79 -1.46
CA PRO A 87 -11.65 -7.70 -2.38
C PRO A 87 -12.68 -8.80 -2.08
N GLU A 88 -13.87 -8.67 -2.67
CA GLU A 88 -14.87 -9.74 -2.63
C GLU A 88 -14.26 -11.07 -3.09
N PRO A 89 -14.78 -12.22 -2.60
CA PRO A 89 -14.31 -13.56 -2.96
C PRO A 89 -14.75 -13.95 -4.38
N ASP A 90 -14.53 -13.05 -5.32
CA ASP A 90 -14.68 -13.23 -6.75
C ASP A 90 -13.31 -13.51 -7.36
N ARG A 91 -13.25 -14.52 -8.22
CA ARG A 91 -11.99 -15.01 -8.77
C ARG A 91 -11.28 -13.93 -9.60
N GLU A 92 -11.99 -13.25 -10.49
CA GLU A 92 -11.40 -12.26 -11.39
C GLU A 92 -10.89 -11.05 -10.61
N LYS A 93 -11.68 -10.56 -9.64
CA LYS A 93 -11.26 -9.48 -8.73
C LYS A 93 -10.04 -9.86 -7.89
N MET A 94 -9.98 -11.09 -7.40
CA MET A 94 -8.82 -11.57 -6.64
C MET A 94 -7.55 -11.61 -7.48
N PHE A 95 -7.63 -12.09 -8.73
CA PHE A 95 -6.45 -12.14 -9.61
C PHE A 95 -6.00 -10.76 -10.08
N SER A 96 -6.93 -9.81 -10.29
CA SER A 96 -6.55 -8.45 -10.74
C SER A 96 -5.73 -7.70 -9.68
N VAL A 97 -6.06 -7.86 -8.40
CA VAL A 97 -5.30 -7.24 -7.29
C VAL A 97 -4.06 -8.04 -6.88
N ALA A 98 -3.87 -9.25 -7.42
CA ALA A 98 -2.71 -10.09 -7.16
C ALA A 98 -1.50 -9.76 -8.07
N ASN A 99 -1.68 -8.92 -9.09
CA ASN A 99 -0.58 -8.43 -9.93
C ASN A 99 0.48 -7.73 -9.05
N PRO A 100 1.77 -8.14 -9.06
CA PRO A 100 2.82 -7.54 -8.23
C PRO A 100 2.91 -6.00 -8.35
N ASP A 101 2.56 -5.43 -9.50
CA ASP A 101 2.57 -3.99 -9.76
C ASP A 101 1.29 -3.25 -9.28
N TYR A 102 0.35 -3.95 -8.64
CA TYR A 102 -0.90 -3.35 -8.20
C TYR A 102 -0.68 -2.36 -7.04
N ILE A 103 -1.02 -1.10 -7.28
CA ILE A 103 -0.92 -0.01 -6.30
C ILE A 103 -2.26 0.13 -5.58
N ILE A 104 -2.24 -0.02 -4.26
CA ILE A 104 -3.44 0.09 -3.40
C ILE A 104 -3.73 1.53 -3.00
N VAL A 105 -2.68 2.25 -2.60
CA VAL A 105 -2.80 3.66 -2.19
C VAL A 105 -2.30 4.51 -3.35
N PRO A 106 -3.22 5.09 -4.16
CA PRO A 106 -2.89 5.86 -5.34
C PRO A 106 -2.17 7.15 -4.99
#